data_AF-A0A2T5GE19-F1
#
_entry.id   AF-A0A2T5GE19-F1
#
_cell.length_a   1.000
_cell.length_b   1.000
_cell.length_c   1.000
_cell.angle_alpha   90.00
_cell.angle_beta   90.00
_cell.angle_gamma   90.00
#
_symmetry.space_group_name_H-M   'P 1'
#
loop_
_entity.id
_entity.type
_entity.pdbx_description
1 polymer ?
#
loop_
_entity_poly.entity_id
_entity_poly.type
_entity_poly.pdbx_seq_one_letter_code
_entity_poly.pdbx_strand_id
1 'polypeptide(L)'
;MRLEAGIEAGTKVTPFYDPLLAKIVVHGATRSEALGRLAAALTETSVEGVKTNLPLLRAIVAARAFVEGRYDTGLIEALKRPASSE
;
A
#
# COMPACT_ATOMS: atom_id res chain seq x y z
N MET A 1 -11.19 -9.64 -2.15
CA MET A 1 -10.73 -8.30 -1.72
C MET A 1 -11.95 -7.52 -1.29
N ARG A 2 -11.84 -6.70 -0.25
CA ARG A 2 -12.83 -5.69 0.12
C ARG A 2 -12.20 -4.32 -0.07
N LEU A 3 -12.91 -3.42 -0.75
CA LEU A 3 -12.56 -2.03 -0.87
C LEU A 3 -13.51 -1.20 0.00
N GLU A 4 -12.95 -0.44 0.93
CA GLU A 4 -13.69 0.55 1.70
C GLU A 4 -13.26 1.92 1.22
N ALA A 5 -14.04 2.56 0.36
CA ALA A 5 -13.72 3.86 -0.22
C ALA A 5 -14.70 4.93 0.29
N GLY A 6 -14.17 6.09 0.66
CA GLY A 6 -14.96 7.29 0.96
C GLY A 6 -15.10 8.23 -0.24
N ILE A 7 -14.65 7.80 -1.41
CA ILE A 7 -14.58 8.58 -2.65
C ILE A 7 -15.03 7.75 -3.85
N GLU A 8 -15.37 8.44 -4.93
CA GLU A 8 -15.65 7.87 -6.25
C GLU A 8 -15.04 8.74 -7.35
N ALA A 9 -15.10 8.29 -8.60
CA ALA A 9 -14.60 9.05 -9.74
C ALA A 9 -15.26 10.44 -9.82
N GLY A 10 -14.45 11.49 -10.01
CA GLY A 10 -14.92 12.88 -9.99
C GLY A 10 -15.02 13.50 -8.59
N THR A 11 -14.78 12.75 -7.51
CA THR A 11 -14.74 13.31 -6.15
C THR A 11 -13.58 14.29 -6.01
N LYS A 12 -13.89 15.51 -5.55
CA LYS A 12 -12.87 16.51 -5.21
C LYS A 12 -12.28 16.24 -3.83
N VAL A 13 -11.02 15.82 -3.78
CA VAL A 13 -10.26 15.69 -2.52
C VAL A 13 -9.86 17.08 -2.03
N THR A 14 -10.26 17.43 -0.80
CA THR A 14 -9.96 18.73 -0.19
C THR A 14 -8.95 18.57 0.95
N PRO A 15 -8.18 19.60 1.32
CA PRO A 15 -7.18 19.52 2.39
C PRO A 15 -7.78 19.67 3.79
N PHE A 16 -9.11 19.76 3.93
CA PHE A 16 -9.76 20.08 5.21
C PHE A 16 -9.96 18.87 6.13
N TYR A 17 -9.73 17.65 5.63
CA TYR A 17 -9.95 16.39 6.36
C TYR A 17 -8.76 15.43 6.17
N ASP A 18 -8.86 14.27 6.82
CA ASP A 18 -7.89 13.17 6.66
C ASP A 18 -7.72 12.79 5.17
N PRO A 19 -6.48 12.70 4.64
CA PRO A 19 -6.22 12.34 3.24
C PRO A 19 -6.53 10.87 2.88
N LEU A 20 -7.17 10.09 3.76
CA LEU A 20 -7.54 8.70 3.49
C LEU A 20 -8.59 8.60 2.37
N LEU A 21 -8.17 8.05 1.22
CA LEU A 21 -9.05 7.82 0.07
C LEU A 21 -9.86 6.52 0.21
N ALA A 22 -9.15 5.43 0.46
CA ALA A 22 -9.73 4.09 0.56
C ALA A 22 -8.85 3.13 1.35
N LYS A 23 -9.43 2.02 1.82
CA LYS A 23 -8.73 0.89 2.42
C LYS A 23 -8.92 -0.34 1.53
N ILE A 24 -7.81 -0.95 1.13
CA ILE A 24 -7.79 -2.23 0.43
C ILE A 24 -7.52 -3.32 1.45
N VAL A 25 -8.49 -4.20 1.64
CA VAL A 25 -8.41 -5.29 2.61
C VAL A 25 -8.48 -6.62 1.85
N VAL A 26 -7.54 -7.51 2.11
CA VAL A 26 -7.51 -8.85 1.52
C VAL A 26 -7.48 -9.91 2.60
N HIS A 27 -7.97 -11.09 2.25
CA HIS A 27 -7.98 -12.26 3.10
C HIS A 27 -7.49 -13.46 2.28
N GLY A 28 -6.71 -14.32 2.92
CA GLY A 28 -6.21 -15.58 2.38
C GLY A 28 -6.07 -16.58 3.52
N ALA A 29 -6.08 -17.88 3.20
CA ALA A 29 -5.95 -18.95 4.19
C ALA A 29 -4.56 -18.97 4.83
N THR A 30 -3.55 -18.40 4.15
CA THR A 30 -2.20 -18.21 4.67
C THR A 30 -1.75 -16.76 4.48
N ARG A 31 -0.72 -16.37 5.25
CA ARG A 31 -0.08 -15.06 5.09
C ARG A 31 0.46 -14.86 3.67
N SER A 32 1.10 -15.88 3.10
CA SER A 32 1.64 -15.83 1.74
C SER A 32 0.55 -15.63 0.69
N GLU A 33 -0.59 -16.32 0.85
CA GLU A 33 -1.74 -16.14 -0.03
C GLU A 33 -2.32 -14.72 0.09
N ALA A 34 -2.50 -14.22 1.32
CA ALA A 34 -2.98 -12.87 1.56
C ALA A 34 -2.03 -11.81 0.95
N LEU A 35 -0.71 -11.99 1.08
CA LEU A 35 0.28 -11.11 0.45
C LEU A 35 0.21 -11.13 -1.07
N GLY A 36 0.07 -12.31 -1.69
CA GLY A 36 -0.10 -12.43 -3.14
C GLY A 36 -1.36 -11.71 -3.63
N ARG A 37 -2.47 -11.90 -2.93
CA ARG A 37 -3.74 -11.18 -3.20
C ARG A 37 -3.60 -9.66 -3.01
N LEU A 38 -2.87 -9.22 -1.99
CA LEU A 38 -2.61 -7.79 -1.75
C LEU A 38 -1.76 -7.18 -2.86
N ALA A 39 -0.71 -7.88 -3.30
CA ALA A 39 0.16 -7.43 -4.38
C ALA A 39 -0.61 -7.28 -5.71
N ALA A 40 -1.46 -8.25 -6.05
CA ALA A 40 -2.34 -8.18 -7.22
C ALA A 40 -3.30 -6.98 -7.11
N ALA A 41 -4.01 -6.85 -5.99
CA ALA A 41 -4.94 -5.74 -5.75
C ALA A 41 -4.27 -4.36 -5.87
N LEU A 42 -3.08 -4.19 -5.28
CA LEU A 42 -2.32 -2.94 -5.37
C LEU A 42 -1.82 -2.66 -6.78
N THR A 43 -1.51 -3.69 -7.57
CA THR A 43 -1.11 -3.56 -8.98
C THR A 43 -2.28 -3.09 -9.85
N GLU A 44 -3.47 -3.65 -9.64
CA GLU A 44 -4.68 -3.30 -10.38
C GLU A 44 -5.30 -1.96 -9.97
N THR A 45 -4.94 -1.43 -8.79
CA THR A 45 -5.45 -0.14 -8.31
C THR A 45 -4.79 1.03 -9.03
N SER A 46 -5.61 1.89 -9.65
CA SER A 46 -5.21 3.18 -10.20
C SER A 46 -6.00 4.32 -9.54
N VAL A 47 -5.31 5.43 -9.26
CA VAL A 47 -5.90 6.68 -8.77
C VAL A 47 -5.18 7.82 -9.48
N GLU A 48 -5.97 8.69 -10.11
CA GLU A 48 -5.48 9.82 -10.89
C GLU A 48 -5.91 11.16 -10.28
N GLY A 49 -5.23 12.24 -10.66
CA GLY A 49 -5.53 13.61 -10.21
C GLY A 49 -4.98 13.99 -8.83
N VAL A 50 -4.56 13.02 -8.01
CA VAL A 50 -3.90 13.27 -6.72
C VAL A 50 -2.70 12.35 -6.52
N LYS A 51 -1.69 12.82 -5.79
CA LYS A 51 -0.57 11.97 -5.38
C LYS A 51 -1.05 10.99 -4.31
N THR A 52 -0.75 9.71 -4.50
CA THR A 52 -1.08 8.66 -3.53
C THR A 52 0.17 7.98 -2.99
N ASN A 53 -0.01 7.22 -1.90
CA ASN A 53 1.02 6.35 -1.34
C ASN A 53 1.05 4.95 -1.98
N LEU A 54 0.32 4.70 -3.08
CA LEU A 54 0.31 3.41 -3.77
C LEU A 54 1.73 2.88 -4.11
N PRO A 55 2.69 3.69 -4.59
CA PRO A 55 4.05 3.21 -4.83
C PRO A 55 4.74 2.68 -3.55
N LEU A 56 4.54 3.36 -2.42
CA LEU A 56 5.08 2.92 -1.13
C LEU A 56 4.44 1.61 -0.68
N LEU A 57 3.11 1.49 -0.79
CA LEU A 57 2.39 0.25 -0.42
C LEU A 57 2.85 -0.95 -1.27
N ARG A 58 3.05 -0.74 -2.57
CA ARG A 58 3.62 -1.76 -3.48
C ARG A 58 5.04 -2.16 -3.04
N ALA A 59 5.89 -1.19 -2.70
CA ALA A 59 7.25 -1.46 -2.22
C ALA A 59 7.25 -2.25 -0.90
N ILE A 60 6.37 -1.91 0.05
CA ILE A 60 6.25 -2.62 1.34
C ILE A 60 5.83 -4.07 1.12
N VAL A 61 4.81 -4.33 0.30
CA VAL A 61 4.31 -5.69 0.05
C VAL A 61 5.33 -6.57 -0.66
N ALA A 62 6.20 -5.98 -1.49
CA ALA A 62 7.30 -6.67 -2.15
C ALA A 62 8.58 -6.78 -1.28
N ALA A 63 8.67 -6.04 -0.17
CA ALA A 63 9.87 -6.02 0.66
C ALA A 63 10.08 -7.37 1.36
N ARG A 64 11.27 -7.96 1.20
CA ARG A 64 11.63 -9.24 1.82
C ARG A 64 11.39 -9.27 3.33
N ALA A 65 11.79 -8.20 4.04
CA ALA A 65 11.55 -8.05 5.47
C ALA A 65 10.06 -8.20 5.80
N PHE A 66 9.18 -7.54 5.03
CA PHE A 66 7.73 -7.63 5.20
C PHE A 66 7.20 -9.02 4.86
N VAL A 67 7.64 -9.63 3.75
CA VAL A 67 7.22 -10.99 3.36
C VAL A 67 7.61 -12.05 4.39
N GLU A 68 8.78 -11.92 5.02
CA GLU A 68 9.27 -12.86 6.03
C GLU A 68 8.75 -12.58 7.44
N GLY A 69 8.05 -11.45 7.66
CA GLY A 69 7.58 -11.09 9.01
C GLY A 69 8.69 -10.54 9.91
N ARG A 70 9.85 -10.16 9.36
CA ARG A 70 11.03 -9.69 10.09
C ARG A 70 11.19 -8.17 9.96
N TYR A 71 10.38 -7.43 10.68
CA TYR A 71 10.37 -5.96 10.67
C TYR A 71 9.89 -5.38 12.00
N ASP A 72 10.22 -4.12 12.23
CA ASP A 72 9.75 -3.31 13.35
C ASP A 72 9.12 -2.00 12.84
N THR A 73 8.89 -1.06 13.75
CA THR A 73 8.30 0.26 13.45
C THR A 73 9.19 1.13 12.54
N GLY A 74 10.45 0.75 12.31
CA GLY A 74 11.41 1.45 11.46
C GLY A 74 11.42 1.01 9.99
N LEU A 75 10.62 0.00 9.59
CA LEU A 75 10.63 -0.55 8.22
C LEU A 75 10.50 0.53 7.13
N ILE A 76 9.61 1.49 7.32
CA ILE A 76 9.34 2.54 6.32
C ILE A 76 10.58 3.43 6.13
N GLU A 77 11.26 3.79 7.22
CA GLU A 77 12.48 4.61 7.13
C GLU A 77 13.65 3.82 6.52
N ALA A 78 13.71 2.50 6.75
CA ALA A 78 14.66 1.63 6.08
C ALA A 78 14.42 1.58 4.55
N LEU A 79 13.15 1.50 4.11
CA LEU A 79 12.80 1.48 2.69
C LEU A 79 13.02 2.81 1.96
N LYS A 80 12.96 3.93 2.68
CA LYS A 80 13.22 5.27 2.12
C LYS A 80 14.71 5.58 1.97
N ARG A 81 15.57 4.88 2.69
CA ARG A 81 17.02 5.10 2.61
C ARG A 81 17.48 4.66 1.22
N PRO A 82 18.21 5.50 0.47
CA PRO A 82 18.80 5.06 -0.79
C PRO A 82 19.66 3.82 -0.50
N ALA A 83 19.59 2.81 -1.37
CA ALA A 83 20.53 1.70 -1.31
C ALA A 83 21.93 2.33 -1.40
N SER A 84 22.71 2.19 -0.32
CA SER A 84 24.11 2.61 -0.30
C SER A 84 24.77 1.94 -1.50
N SER A 85 25.14 2.73 -2.50
CA SER A 85 25.95 2.26 -3.61
C SER A 85 27.33 1.91 -3.04
N GLU A 86 27.63 0.62 -2.94
CA GLU A 86 28.99 0.09 -2.97
C GLU A 86 29.55 0.18 -4.39
#